data_AF-A0A397L6D4-F1
#
_entry.id   AF-A0A397L6D4-F1
#
_cell.length_a   1.000
_cell.length_b   1.000
_cell.length_c   1.000
_cell.angle_alpha   90.00
_cell.angle_beta   90.00
_cell.angle_gamma   90.00
#
_symmetry.space_group_name_H-M   'P 1'
#
loop_
_entity.id
_entity.type
_entity.pdbx_description
1 polymer ?
#
loop_
_entity_poly.entity_id
_entity_poly.type
_entity_poly.pdbx_seq_one_letter_code
_entity_poly.pdbx_strand_id
1 'polypeptide(L)'
;MNFIKSIFVILCISALYTCSSDSTDDLTPTPDPDPDPMGTVTYEADIKPIFTNNCIQCHGDPPTQGAPKPYVTYNQVKADVNIIISRINSTTNPMPPSPNSPLSQAQKTLIQQWRDGGLLEN
;
A
#
# COMPACT_ATOMS: atom_id res chain seq x y z
N MET A 1 29.75 -19.76 60.56
CA MET A 1 30.11 -20.15 59.18
C MET A 1 28.87 -19.97 58.32
N ASN A 2 28.62 -18.74 57.85
CA ASN A 2 28.77 -18.31 56.44
C ASN A 2 27.76 -19.06 55.55
N PHE A 3 26.72 -18.47 54.98
CA PHE A 3 26.81 -17.43 53.94
C PHE A 3 25.51 -16.63 53.86
N ILE A 4 25.55 -15.44 54.46
CA ILE A 4 24.75 -14.29 54.05
C ILE A 4 25.53 -13.69 52.88
N LYS A 5 25.02 -13.78 51.65
CA LYS A 5 25.37 -12.98 50.46
C LYS A 5 24.80 -13.68 49.22
N SER A 6 23.67 -13.18 48.73
CA SER A 6 23.42 -12.93 47.31
C SER A 6 22.00 -12.39 47.16
N ILE A 7 21.88 -11.11 47.54
CA ILE A 7 20.94 -10.15 46.99
C ILE A 7 21.19 -10.07 45.46
N PHE A 8 20.14 -9.82 44.69
CA PHE A 8 20.04 -9.85 43.21
C PHE A 8 19.98 -11.30 42.70
N VAL A 9 18.88 -11.76 42.12
CA VAL A 9 18.43 -11.31 40.79
C VAL A 9 16.90 -11.30 40.74
N ILE A 10 16.35 -10.09 40.73
CA ILE A 10 14.98 -9.77 40.29
C ILE A 10 14.88 -10.16 38.82
N LEU A 11 14.15 -11.23 38.49
CA LEU A 11 13.80 -11.60 37.12
C LEU A 11 12.31 -11.92 37.04
N CYS A 12 11.49 -10.88 37.06
CA CYS A 12 10.13 -10.87 36.52
C CYS A 12 9.76 -9.40 36.26
N ILE A 13 10.49 -8.75 35.36
CA ILE A 13 10.06 -7.46 34.81
C ILE A 13 9.39 -7.76 33.47
N SER A 14 8.08 -7.94 33.58
CA SER A 14 7.13 -7.59 32.54
C SER A 14 7.27 -6.11 32.22
N ALA A 15 7.87 -5.78 31.08
CA ALA A 15 7.66 -4.51 30.40
C ALA A 15 7.75 -4.75 28.89
N LEU A 16 6.58 -4.69 28.26
CA LEU A 16 6.40 -4.54 26.83
C LEU A 16 6.94 -3.17 26.38
N TYR A 17 7.11 -3.01 25.07
CA TYR A 17 7.50 -1.81 24.31
C TYR A 17 9.02 -1.51 24.33
N THR A 18 9.73 -1.33 23.20
CA THR A 18 9.34 -0.65 21.96
C THR A 18 10.03 -1.29 20.75
N CYS A 19 9.29 -1.46 19.65
CA CYS A 19 9.87 -1.64 18.32
C CYS A 19 10.18 -0.24 17.80
N SER A 20 11.46 0.12 17.67
CA SER A 20 11.86 1.30 16.91
C SER A 20 12.37 0.80 15.55
N SER A 21 11.50 0.76 14.55
CA SER A 21 11.92 0.58 13.16
C SER A 21 12.18 1.95 12.58
N ASP A 22 13.46 2.31 12.48
CA ASP A 22 13.95 3.44 11.71
C ASP A 22 13.86 3.08 10.22
N SER A 23 13.22 3.92 9.41
CA SER A 23 13.40 3.92 7.96
C SER A 23 13.29 5.36 7.50
N THR A 24 14.45 6.00 7.46
CA THR A 24 14.68 7.27 6.79
C THR A 24 14.84 7.01 5.29
N ASP A 25 13.73 7.08 4.54
CA ASP A 25 13.78 7.22 3.08
C ASP A 25 13.58 8.72 2.76
N ASP A 26 14.71 9.40 2.59
CA ASP A 26 14.80 10.76 2.10
C ASP A 26 15.02 10.75 0.56
N LEU A 27 14.57 11.83 -0.09
CA LEU A 27 14.85 12.28 -1.46
C LEU A 27 13.90 11.85 -2.60
N THR A 28 12.70 12.44 -2.63
CA THR A 28 12.32 13.54 -3.54
C THR A 28 10.82 13.84 -3.40
N PRO A 29 10.39 15.10 -3.16
CA PRO A 29 8.99 15.45 -3.21
C PRO A 29 8.55 15.52 -4.68
N THR A 30 8.27 14.37 -5.28
CA THR A 30 7.12 14.37 -6.19
C THR A 30 5.90 14.59 -5.31
N PRO A 31 4.97 15.48 -5.68
CA PRO A 31 3.73 15.61 -4.93
C PRO A 31 2.95 14.31 -5.13
N ASP A 32 3.23 13.31 -4.31
CA ASP A 32 2.25 12.27 -3.99
C ASP A 32 1.10 13.05 -3.36
N PRO A 33 -0.11 13.04 -3.94
CA PRO A 33 -1.26 13.66 -3.30
C PRO A 33 -1.40 13.00 -1.93
N ASP A 34 -1.01 13.74 -0.88
CA ASP A 34 -1.32 13.41 0.50
C ASP A 34 -2.82 13.11 0.53
N PRO A 35 -3.26 11.91 0.98
CA PRO A 35 -4.68 11.61 1.07
C PRO A 35 -5.31 12.66 1.97
N ASP A 36 -6.04 13.63 1.39
CA ASP A 36 -6.77 14.64 2.13
C ASP A 36 -7.66 13.91 3.14
N PRO A 37 -7.36 13.97 4.45
CA PRO A 37 -8.11 13.22 5.44
C PRO A 37 -9.54 13.77 5.62
N MET A 38 -9.89 14.87 4.93
CA MET A 38 -11.24 15.42 4.84
C MET A 38 -11.81 15.42 3.41
N GLY A 39 -11.03 14.98 2.42
CA GLY A 39 -11.38 14.99 1.00
C GLY A 39 -12.07 13.69 0.61
N THR A 40 -13.10 13.79 -0.23
CA THR A 40 -13.73 12.61 -0.82
C THR A 40 -12.78 12.03 -1.87
N VAL A 41 -12.38 10.76 -1.74
CA VAL A 41 -11.51 10.11 -2.72
C VAL A 41 -12.30 9.79 -4.00
N THR A 42 -11.80 10.23 -5.15
CA THR A 42 -12.45 10.07 -6.46
C THR A 42 -11.51 9.39 -7.46
N TYR A 43 -12.08 8.81 -8.51
CA TYR A 43 -11.29 8.15 -9.52
C TYR A 43 -10.41 9.15 -10.28
N GLU A 44 -10.98 10.25 -10.76
CA GLU A 44 -10.27 11.20 -11.61
C GLU A 44 -9.14 11.93 -10.88
N ALA A 45 -9.36 12.32 -9.62
CA ALA A 45 -8.35 13.05 -8.86
C ALA A 45 -7.26 12.12 -8.28
N ASP A 46 -7.65 10.99 -7.69
CA ASP A 46 -6.77 10.24 -6.80
C ASP A 46 -6.33 8.89 -7.39
N ILE A 47 -7.24 8.16 -8.04
CA ILE A 47 -6.98 6.77 -8.45
C ILE A 47 -6.36 6.70 -9.86
N LYS A 48 -6.83 7.52 -10.79
CA LYS A 48 -6.35 7.55 -12.17
C LYS A 48 -4.86 7.83 -12.28
N PRO A 49 -4.24 8.76 -11.51
CA PRO A 49 -2.79 8.92 -11.51
C PRO A 49 -2.05 7.64 -11.08
N ILE A 50 -2.56 6.92 -10.07
CA ILE A 50 -1.96 5.66 -9.61
C ILE A 50 -1.95 4.62 -10.75
N PHE A 51 -3.08 4.46 -11.45
CA PHE A 51 -3.18 3.50 -12.55
C PHE A 51 -2.34 3.89 -13.76
N THR A 52 -2.32 5.18 -14.08
CA THR A 52 -1.53 5.71 -15.20
C THR A 52 -0.04 5.44 -15.00
N ASN A 53 0.46 5.65 -13.77
CA ASN A 53 1.88 5.52 -13.47
C ASN A 53 2.32 4.07 -13.22
N ASN A 54 1.44 3.21 -12.68
CA ASN A 54 1.86 1.91 -12.16
C ASN A 54 1.21 0.69 -12.85
N CYS A 55 0.17 0.87 -13.67
CA CYS A 55 -0.64 -0.25 -14.16
C CYS A 55 -0.71 -0.32 -15.69
N ILE A 56 -0.93 0.81 -16.37
CA ILE A 56 -1.28 0.85 -17.80
C ILE A 56 -0.18 0.30 -18.72
N GLN A 57 1.09 0.33 -18.33
CA GLN A 57 2.17 -0.23 -19.14
C GLN A 57 1.91 -1.71 -19.52
N CYS A 58 1.37 -2.51 -18.59
CA CYS A 58 0.99 -3.89 -18.84
C CYS A 58 -0.53 -4.02 -19.05
N HIS A 59 -1.31 -3.34 -18.22
CA HIS A 59 -2.78 -3.34 -18.26
C HIS A 59 -3.36 -2.25 -19.19
N GLY A 60 -2.69 -2.01 -20.31
CA GLY A 60 -3.16 -1.10 -21.36
C GLY A 60 -4.28 -1.72 -22.21
N ASP A 61 -4.72 -1.00 -23.24
CA ASP A 61 -5.64 -1.52 -24.25
C ASP A 61 -4.99 -1.45 -25.65
N PRO A 62 -4.56 -2.58 -26.23
CA PRO A 62 -4.67 -3.94 -25.70
C PRO A 62 -3.68 -4.22 -24.55
N PRO A 63 -3.96 -5.21 -23.67
CA PRO A 63 -3.03 -5.64 -22.64
C PRO A 63 -1.74 -6.19 -23.22
N THR A 64 -0.64 -5.97 -22.51
CA THR A 64 0.69 -6.47 -22.91
C THR A 64 1.37 -7.20 -21.75
N GLN A 65 2.51 -7.84 -22.02
CA GLN A 65 3.36 -8.46 -20.99
C GLN A 65 2.62 -9.49 -20.10
N GLY A 66 1.63 -10.19 -20.67
CA GLY A 66 0.86 -11.22 -19.99
C GLY A 66 -0.26 -10.70 -19.08
N ALA A 67 -0.53 -9.39 -19.07
CA ALA A 67 -1.70 -8.86 -18.39
C ALA A 67 -3.00 -9.41 -19.03
N PRO A 68 -3.96 -9.91 -18.23
CA PRO A 68 -5.14 -10.57 -18.78
C PRO A 68 -6.20 -9.60 -19.32
N LYS A 69 -6.18 -8.32 -18.90
CA LYS A 69 -7.21 -7.33 -19.24
C LYS A 69 -6.76 -5.87 -19.02
N PRO A 70 -7.42 -4.90 -19.69
CA PRO A 70 -7.12 -3.48 -19.58
C PRO A 70 -7.68 -2.86 -18.29
N TYR A 71 -6.99 -1.84 -17.78
CA TYR A 71 -7.40 -0.97 -16.67
C TYR A 71 -7.16 0.51 -17.01
N VAL A 72 -7.60 0.92 -18.21
CA VAL A 72 -7.40 2.27 -18.76
C VAL A 72 -8.57 3.23 -18.50
N THR A 73 -9.73 2.71 -18.06
CA THR A 73 -10.94 3.50 -17.78
C THR A 73 -11.48 3.29 -16.38
N TYR A 74 -12.23 4.27 -15.87
CA TYR A 74 -12.98 4.17 -14.61
C TYR A 74 -13.78 2.87 -14.52
N ASN A 75 -14.57 2.54 -15.55
CA ASN A 75 -15.43 1.37 -15.53
C ASN A 75 -14.65 0.05 -15.43
N GLN A 76 -13.52 -0.07 -16.10
CA GLN A 76 -12.66 -1.25 -16.01
C GLN A 76 -12.06 -1.40 -14.60
N VAL A 77 -11.55 -0.30 -14.04
CA VAL A 77 -10.97 -0.29 -12.69
C VAL A 77 -12.04 -0.58 -11.63
N LYS A 78 -13.20 0.08 -11.73
CA LYS A 78 -14.35 -0.09 -10.85
C LYS A 78 -14.87 -1.53 -10.84
N ALA A 79 -15.01 -2.14 -12.02
CA ALA A 79 -15.52 -3.50 -12.15
C ALA A 79 -14.66 -4.52 -11.38
N ASP A 80 -13.36 -4.24 -11.23
CA ASP A 80 -12.38 -5.18 -10.71
C ASP A 80 -11.66 -4.73 -9.45
N VAL A 81 -12.13 -3.65 -8.81
CA VAL A 81 -11.46 -3.03 -7.65
C VAL A 81 -11.11 -4.03 -6.55
N ASN A 82 -11.99 -5.01 -6.28
CA ASN A 82 -11.73 -6.06 -5.28
C ASN A 82 -10.61 -7.02 -5.68
N ILE A 83 -10.56 -7.40 -6.95
CA ILE A 83 -9.49 -8.24 -7.50
C ILE A 83 -8.18 -7.47 -7.47
N ILE A 84 -8.21 -6.18 -7.87
CA ILE A 84 -7.04 -5.31 -7.87
C ILE A 84 -6.48 -5.18 -6.45
N ILE A 85 -7.32 -4.86 -5.46
CA ILE A 85 -6.90 -4.77 -4.05
C ILE A 85 -6.30 -6.08 -3.55
N SER A 86 -6.87 -7.23 -3.92
CA SER A 86 -6.29 -8.54 -3.57
C SER A 86 -4.90 -8.73 -4.19
N ARG A 87 -4.72 -8.35 -5.47
CA ARG A 87 -3.46 -8.52 -6.20
C ARG A 87 -2.35 -7.60 -5.68
N ILE A 88 -2.62 -6.33 -5.46
CA ILE A 88 -1.62 -5.35 -4.99
C ILE A 88 -1.16 -5.60 -3.54
N ASN A 89 -1.95 -6.36 -2.76
CA ASN A 89 -1.61 -6.79 -1.39
C ASN A 89 -0.97 -8.18 -1.32
N SER A 90 -0.81 -8.89 -2.43
CA SER A 90 -0.17 -10.21 -2.43
C SER A 90 1.33 -10.09 -2.15
N THR A 91 1.82 -10.80 -1.13
CA THR A 91 3.25 -10.88 -0.81
C THR A 91 3.97 -12.00 -1.55
N THR A 92 3.23 -13.02 -2.02
CA THR A 92 3.79 -14.18 -2.72
C THR A 92 3.75 -14.03 -4.24
N ASN A 93 2.86 -13.19 -4.77
CA ASN A 93 2.76 -12.86 -6.18
C ASN A 93 2.42 -11.37 -6.33
N PRO A 94 3.37 -10.47 -6.01
CA PRO A 94 3.13 -9.03 -5.96
C PRO A 94 2.75 -8.46 -7.32
N MET A 95 1.98 -7.37 -7.28
CA MET A 95 1.63 -6.58 -8.45
C MET A 95 1.93 -5.09 -8.15
N PRO A 96 2.76 -4.41 -8.96
CA PRO A 96 3.53 -4.92 -10.11
C PRO A 96 4.50 -6.06 -9.79
N PRO A 97 4.78 -6.97 -10.75
CA PRO A 97 5.78 -8.02 -10.58
C PRO A 97 7.20 -7.46 -10.72
N SER A 98 8.15 -8.16 -10.11
CA SER A 98 9.59 -7.90 -10.30
C SER A 98 9.94 -7.86 -11.80
N PRO A 99 10.79 -6.92 -12.25
CA PRO A 99 11.63 -6.01 -11.47
C PRO A 99 10.97 -4.71 -11.01
N ASN A 100 9.68 -4.50 -11.30
CA ASN A 100 8.98 -3.28 -10.91
C ASN A 100 8.70 -3.28 -9.41
N SER A 101 8.77 -2.10 -8.79
CA SER A 101 8.42 -1.94 -7.38
C SER A 101 6.91 -2.11 -7.16
N PRO A 102 6.48 -2.78 -6.07
CA PRO A 102 5.10 -2.74 -5.62
C PRO A 102 4.63 -1.31 -5.33
N LEU A 103 3.32 -1.08 -5.34
CA LEU A 103 2.73 0.20 -4.90
C LEU A 103 3.17 0.55 -3.47
N SER A 104 3.25 1.85 -3.19
CA SER A 104 3.45 2.37 -1.84
C SER A 104 2.25 2.03 -0.95
N GLN A 105 2.44 2.03 0.36
CA GLN A 105 1.33 1.80 1.29
C GLN A 105 0.25 2.88 1.19
N ALA A 106 0.64 4.14 0.93
CA ALA A 106 -0.29 5.25 0.73
C ALA A 106 -1.19 5.03 -0.50
N GLN A 107 -0.61 4.63 -1.64
CA GLN A 107 -1.36 4.32 -2.86
C GLN A 107 -2.33 3.16 -2.66
N LYS A 108 -1.93 2.10 -1.95
CA LYS A 108 -2.82 0.99 -1.60
C LYS A 108 -3.98 1.45 -0.73
N THR A 109 -3.70 2.30 0.25
CA THR A 109 -4.72 2.88 1.13
C THR A 109 -5.70 3.77 0.36
N LEU A 110 -5.25 4.58 -0.60
CA LEU A 110 -6.13 5.39 -1.44
C LEU A 110 -7.10 4.54 -2.26
N ILE A 111 -6.61 3.48 -2.92
CA ILE A 111 -7.48 2.55 -3.67
C ILE A 111 -8.50 1.89 -2.73
N GLN A 112 -8.07 1.56 -1.51
CA GLN A 112 -8.91 0.98 -0.47
C GLN A 112 -10.00 1.97 -0.01
N GLN A 113 -9.64 3.22 0.28
CA GLN A 113 -10.58 4.29 0.64
C GLN A 113 -11.56 4.60 -0.48
N TRP A 114 -11.11 4.63 -1.74
CA TRP A 114 -11.99 4.82 -2.89
C TRP A 114 -13.03 3.70 -3.03
N ARG A 115 -12.63 2.44 -2.79
CA ARG A 115 -13.57 1.31 -2.73
C ARG A 115 -14.61 1.53 -1.65
N ASP A 116 -14.17 1.83 -0.44
CA ASP A 116 -15.04 1.94 0.73
C ASP A 116 -15.92 3.20 0.66
N GLY A 117 -15.47 4.24 -0.04
CA GLY A 117 -16.17 5.50 -0.30
C GLY A 117 -17.18 5.46 -1.45
N GLY A 118 -17.47 4.28 -2.01
CA GLY A 118 -18.52 4.11 -3.02
C GLY A 118 -18.07 4.27 -4.47
N LEU A 119 -16.75 4.22 -4.73
CA LEU A 119 -16.18 4.20 -6.08
C LEU A 119 -16.57 5.44 -6.90
N LEU A 120 -16.47 6.62 -6.31
CA LEU A 120 -16.87 7.88 -6.95
C LEU A 120 -15.97 8.18 -8.15
N GLU A 121 -16.55 8.64 -9.25
CA GLU A 121 -15.79 8.97 -10.46
C GLU A 121 -15.15 10.36 -10.37
N ASN A 122 -15.92 11.34 -9.90
CA ASN A 122 -15.56 12.76 -9.76
C ASN A 122 -16.00 13.33 -8.42
#